data_AF-U2L6S9-F1
#
_entry.id   AF-U2L6S9-F1
#
_cell.length_a   1.000
_cell.length_b   1.000
_cell.length_c   1.000
_cell.angle_alpha   90.00
_cell.angle_beta   90.00
_cell.angle_gamma   90.00
#
_symmetry.space_group_name_H-M   'P 1'
#
loop_
_entity.id
_entity.type
_entity.pdbx_description
1 polymer ?
#
loop_
_entity_poly.entity_id
_entity_poly.type
_entity_poly.pdbx_seq_one_letter_code
_entity_poly.pdbx_strand_id
1 'polypeptide(L)'
;MFFLVGQVGSGNDTFHYRMAAEKALVKGDYTAALRPGENALQTDTNLTMIRIYALSRKKQLGERLFEYPLVGGSSALLPNGNNVRLSIYPESKIYHYLGVRIKQTMTPLNYLQFLDRRHLAKRPAADYLLCGYLLDCNLDAFVRTLPHYYDIKGPLPKHYREALTLYTHLHSTPTIIYHDSVMDADFQDFQDMEHSERNKTIRQTKLRDTYGNTYWFYYQYGKIGKKIRTQWFF
;
A
#
# COMPACT_ATOMS: atom_id res chain seq x y z
N MET A 1 -37.83 20.77 5.70
CA MET A 1 -36.88 20.89 4.56
C MET A 1 -35.48 21.03 5.16
N PHE A 2 -34.77 19.91 5.38
CA PHE A 2 -33.40 19.91 5.87
C PHE A 2 -32.48 19.74 4.66
N PHE A 3 -31.81 20.81 4.25
CA PHE A 3 -30.77 20.72 3.23
C PHE A 3 -29.46 20.25 3.88
N LEU A 4 -28.96 19.14 3.36
CA LEU A 4 -27.64 18.59 3.58
C LEU A 4 -26.56 19.66 3.34
N VAL A 5 -25.89 20.07 4.41
CA VAL A 5 -24.60 20.76 4.36
C VAL A 5 -23.55 19.74 4.81
N GLY A 6 -22.64 19.34 3.92
CA GLY A 6 -21.59 18.38 4.34
C GLY A 6 -20.62 17.84 3.28
N GLN A 7 -20.44 18.46 2.11
CA GLN A 7 -19.45 17.97 1.12
C GLN A 7 -18.32 18.96 0.77
N VAL A 8 -18.27 20.15 1.36
CA VAL A 8 -17.25 21.17 1.01
C VAL A 8 -16.05 21.19 1.98
N GLY A 9 -16.08 20.43 3.08
CA GLY A 9 -14.98 20.41 4.07
C GLY A 9 -13.82 19.45 3.75
N SER A 10 -14.10 18.29 3.15
CA SER A 10 -13.14 17.18 2.99
C SER A 10 -12.01 17.42 1.98
N GLY A 11 -12.29 18.20 0.93
CA GLY A 11 -11.29 18.53 -0.09
C GLY A 11 -10.21 19.49 0.41
N ASN A 12 -10.55 20.35 1.38
CA ASN A 12 -9.63 21.35 1.91
C ASN A 12 -8.55 20.68 2.78
N ASP A 13 -8.95 19.79 3.69
CA ASP A 13 -8.03 19.14 4.62
C ASP A 13 -7.00 18.25 3.91
N THR A 14 -7.46 17.44 2.95
CA THR A 14 -6.56 16.61 2.13
C THR A 14 -5.60 17.46 1.30
N PHE A 15 -6.06 18.59 0.76
CA PHE A 15 -5.17 19.54 0.09
C PHE A 15 -4.09 20.10 1.03
N HIS A 16 -4.47 20.53 2.25
CA HIS A 16 -3.52 21.02 3.25
C HIS A 16 -2.49 19.95 3.65
N TYR A 17 -2.93 18.70 3.84
CA TYR A 17 -2.02 17.60 4.15
C TYR A 17 -1.00 17.37 3.04
N ARG A 18 -1.43 17.39 1.78
CA ARG A 18 -0.50 17.28 0.64
C ARG A 18 0.51 18.41 0.62
N MET A 19 0.07 19.66 0.76
CA MET A 19 0.99 20.81 0.70
C MET A 19 2.01 20.77 1.84
N ALA A 20 1.57 20.40 3.05
CA ALA A 20 2.47 20.20 4.18
C ALA A 20 3.49 19.08 3.92
N ALA A 21 3.03 17.94 3.39
CA ALA A 21 3.89 16.80 3.08
C ALA A 21 4.89 17.10 1.96
N GLU A 22 4.45 17.75 0.87
CA GLU A 22 5.34 18.17 -0.22
C GLU A 22 6.38 19.19 0.23
N LYS A 23 6.00 20.16 1.09
CA LYS A 23 6.94 21.11 1.67
C LYS A 23 8.03 20.40 2.49
N ALA A 24 7.67 19.35 3.21
CA ALA A 24 8.62 18.52 3.93
C ALA A 24 9.55 17.73 2.97
N LEU A 25 9.01 17.17 1.87
CA LEU A 25 9.82 16.52 0.84
C LEU A 25 10.85 17.48 0.21
N VAL A 26 10.46 18.73 -0.07
CA VAL A 26 11.36 19.77 -0.59
C VAL A 26 12.51 20.04 0.37
N LYS A 27 12.24 20.04 1.68
CA LYS A 27 13.25 20.16 2.73
C LYS A 27 14.09 18.90 2.96
N GLY A 28 13.74 17.78 2.31
CA GLY A 28 14.39 16.49 2.53
C GLY A 28 13.98 15.79 3.83
N ASP A 29 12.96 16.29 4.53
CA ASP A 29 12.45 15.69 5.77
C ASP A 29 11.34 14.68 5.48
N TYR A 30 11.75 13.43 5.24
CA TYR A 30 10.82 12.33 4.98
C TYR A 30 9.99 11.94 6.20
N THR A 31 10.45 12.24 7.42
CA THR A 31 9.69 11.94 8.63
C THR A 31 8.53 12.93 8.77
N ALA A 32 8.81 14.22 8.59
CA ALA A 32 7.76 15.23 8.58
C ALA A 32 6.78 15.05 7.40
N ALA A 33 7.21 14.47 6.28
CA ALA A 33 6.32 14.17 5.16
C ALA A 33 5.27 13.10 5.45
N LEU A 34 5.49 12.25 6.47
CA LEU A 34 4.55 11.17 6.84
C LEU A 34 3.48 11.60 7.86
N ARG A 35 3.74 12.66 8.64
CA ARG A 35 2.83 13.14 9.70
C ARG A 35 1.48 13.67 9.20
N PRO A 36 1.40 14.41 8.07
CA PRO A 36 0.14 14.99 7.62
C PRO A 36 -0.93 13.92 7.38
N GLY A 37 -2.04 14.03 8.11
CA GLY A 37 -3.17 13.10 8.01
C GLY A 37 -2.84 11.66 8.40
N GLU A 38 -1.80 11.40 9.19
CA GLU A 38 -1.42 10.04 9.63
C GLU A 38 -2.58 9.33 10.33
N ASN A 39 -3.30 10.05 11.20
CA ASN A 39 -4.50 9.56 11.91
C ASN A 39 -5.81 10.01 11.26
N ALA A 40 -5.76 10.62 10.07
CA ALA A 40 -6.97 11.12 9.41
C ALA A 40 -7.77 9.97 8.79
N LEU A 41 -9.10 10.07 8.87
CA LEU A 41 -10.00 9.12 8.18
C LEU A 41 -9.95 9.28 6.65
N GLN A 42 -9.51 10.43 6.17
CA GLN A 42 -9.52 10.79 4.75
C GLN A 42 -8.10 10.90 4.21
N THR A 43 -7.92 10.43 2.98
CA THR A 43 -6.68 10.50 2.22
C THR A 43 -7.02 10.59 0.73
N ASP A 44 -6.02 10.90 -0.09
CA ASP A 44 -6.15 10.83 -1.53
C ASP A 44 -4.94 10.13 -2.17
N THR A 45 -5.03 9.92 -3.49
CA THR A 45 -3.99 9.22 -4.24
C THR A 45 -2.64 9.95 -4.22
N ASN A 46 -2.64 11.29 -4.17
CA ASN A 46 -1.42 12.10 -4.15
C ASN A 46 -0.71 12.00 -2.80
N LEU A 47 -1.45 12.07 -1.70
CA LEU A 47 -0.91 11.89 -0.36
C LEU A 47 -0.42 10.46 -0.15
N THR A 48 -1.13 9.47 -0.70
CA THR A 48 -0.67 8.07 -0.73
C THR A 48 0.67 7.95 -1.45
N MET A 49 0.83 8.58 -2.62
CA MET A 49 2.09 8.58 -3.37
C MET A 49 3.24 9.23 -2.59
N ILE A 50 2.98 10.39 -1.96
CA ILE A 50 3.98 11.08 -1.13
C ILE A 50 4.44 10.19 0.04
N ARG A 51 3.51 9.48 0.69
CA ARG A 51 3.82 8.54 1.78
C ARG A 51 4.66 7.37 1.30
N ILE A 52 4.30 6.76 0.17
CA ILE A 52 5.09 5.68 -0.45
C ILE A 52 6.53 6.15 -0.69
N TYR A 53 6.70 7.34 -1.27
CA TYR A 53 8.02 7.90 -1.51
C TYR A 53 8.78 8.19 -0.21
N ALA A 54 8.15 8.81 0.77
CA ALA A 54 8.77 9.10 2.06
C ALA A 54 9.17 7.82 2.82
N LEU A 55 8.30 6.80 2.86
CA LEU A 55 8.59 5.50 3.47
C LEU A 55 9.76 4.81 2.76
N SER A 56 9.81 4.83 1.43
CA SER A 56 10.92 4.25 0.69
C SER A 56 12.23 4.97 0.97
N ARG A 57 12.22 6.31 1.05
CA ARG A 57 13.41 7.10 1.43
C ARG A 57 13.90 6.78 2.84
N LYS A 58 12.99 6.33 3.72
CA LYS A 58 13.30 5.84 5.05
C LYS A 58 13.60 4.33 5.13
N LYS A 59 13.52 3.59 4.01
CA LYS A 59 13.65 2.12 3.95
C LYS A 59 12.61 1.39 4.83
N GLN A 60 11.40 1.94 4.90
CA GLN A 60 10.29 1.41 5.72
C GLN A 60 9.04 1.11 4.86
N LEU A 61 9.18 1.03 3.53
CA LEU A 61 8.05 0.86 2.64
C LEU A 61 7.33 -0.47 2.86
N GLY A 62 8.04 -1.60 2.81
CA GLY A 62 7.47 -2.91 3.13
C GLY A 62 7.05 -3.07 4.60
N GLU A 63 7.48 -2.19 5.49
CA GLU A 63 7.23 -2.30 6.94
C GLU A 63 5.96 -1.58 7.40
N ARG A 64 5.67 -0.41 6.80
CA ARG A 64 4.68 0.51 7.37
C ARG A 64 3.62 0.99 6.38
N LEU A 65 3.66 0.56 5.12
CA LEU A 65 2.74 1.07 4.09
C LEU A 65 1.27 0.94 4.49
N PHE A 66 0.87 -0.21 5.04
CA PHE A 66 -0.52 -0.50 5.39
C PHE A 66 -0.92 0.03 6.78
N GLU A 67 -0.01 0.75 7.47
CA GLU A 67 -0.34 1.49 8.69
C GLU A 67 -0.97 2.87 8.39
N TYR A 68 -0.88 3.32 7.14
CA TYR A 68 -1.44 4.61 6.70
C TYR A 68 -2.77 4.42 5.96
N PRO A 69 -3.64 5.45 5.92
CA PRO A 69 -4.76 5.48 4.98
C PRO A 69 -4.24 5.46 3.52
N LEU A 70 -4.73 4.49 2.72
CA LEU A 70 -4.31 4.26 1.32
C LEU A 70 -5.46 4.35 0.33
N VAL A 71 -5.25 5.04 -0.79
CA VAL A 71 -6.19 5.11 -1.92
C VAL A 71 -5.43 5.01 -3.25
N GLY A 72 -6.04 4.35 -4.25
CA GLY A 72 -5.59 4.37 -5.64
C GLY A 72 -4.78 3.16 -6.11
N GLY A 73 -4.51 2.17 -5.25
CA GLY A 73 -3.80 0.95 -5.61
C GLY A 73 -2.42 1.22 -6.21
N SER A 74 -1.96 0.39 -7.14
CA SER A 74 -0.67 0.61 -7.83
C SER A 74 -0.59 1.93 -8.62
N SER A 75 -1.72 2.56 -8.98
CA SER A 75 -1.69 3.85 -9.68
C SER A 75 -1.15 5.00 -8.81
N ALA A 76 -1.16 4.81 -7.49
CA ALA A 76 -0.63 5.73 -6.49
C ALA A 76 0.89 5.60 -6.29
N LEU A 77 1.56 4.64 -6.92
CA LEU A 77 3.01 4.45 -6.71
C LEU A 77 3.82 5.64 -7.22
N LEU A 78 3.43 6.22 -8.36
CA LEU A 78 4.21 7.25 -9.05
C LEU A 78 3.31 8.34 -9.64
N PRO A 79 3.84 9.56 -9.81
CA PRO A 79 3.17 10.57 -10.62
C PRO A 79 2.93 10.05 -12.03
N ASN A 80 1.70 10.09 -12.51
CA ASN A 80 1.29 9.44 -13.76
C ASN A 80 0.76 10.43 -14.82
N GLY A 81 0.89 11.74 -14.57
CA GLY A 81 0.46 12.81 -15.48
C GLY A 81 -1.06 13.00 -15.55
N ASN A 82 -1.85 12.12 -14.94
CA ASN A 82 -3.30 12.22 -14.88
C ASN A 82 -3.73 12.70 -13.47
N ASN A 83 -4.00 11.74 -12.59
CA ASN A 83 -4.63 12.01 -11.30
C ASN A 83 -3.61 12.07 -10.16
N VAL A 84 -2.38 11.60 -10.41
CA VAL A 84 -1.29 11.60 -9.44
C VAL A 84 -0.20 12.56 -9.91
N ARG A 85 -0.02 13.66 -9.17
CA ARG A 85 0.92 14.73 -9.49
C ARG A 85 1.40 15.43 -8.23
N LEU A 86 2.59 16.03 -8.31
CA LEU A 86 3.13 16.90 -7.27
C LEU A 86 2.99 18.36 -7.69
N SER A 87 2.67 19.24 -6.73
CA SER A 87 2.53 20.67 -6.98
C SER A 87 3.86 21.41 -6.91
N ILE A 88 4.76 20.99 -6.02
CA ILE A 88 6.01 21.72 -5.70
C ILE A 88 7.21 20.79 -5.84
N TYR A 89 7.11 19.53 -5.42
CA TYR A 89 8.24 18.61 -5.48
C TYR A 89 8.51 18.15 -6.92
N PRO A 90 9.76 18.22 -7.44
CA PRO A 90 10.05 17.80 -8.81
C PRO A 90 9.87 16.28 -8.99
N GLU A 91 8.88 15.87 -9.79
CA GLU A 91 8.57 14.46 -10.04
C GLU A 91 9.76 13.68 -10.60
N SER A 92 10.60 14.33 -11.41
CA SER A 92 11.82 13.73 -11.96
C SER A 92 12.73 13.15 -10.87
N LYS A 93 12.78 13.74 -9.67
CA LYS A 93 13.59 13.22 -8.55
C LYS A 93 13.12 11.83 -8.11
N ILE A 94 11.81 11.55 -8.17
CA ILE A 94 11.24 10.24 -7.84
C ILE A 94 11.66 9.21 -8.89
N TYR A 95 11.51 9.54 -10.18
CA TYR A 95 11.92 8.66 -11.27
C TYR A 95 13.42 8.30 -11.21
N HIS A 96 14.30 9.29 -10.99
CA HIS A 96 15.74 9.05 -10.86
C HIS A 96 16.11 8.30 -9.58
N TYR A 97 15.31 8.38 -8.53
CA TYR A 97 15.52 7.61 -7.30
C TYR A 97 15.30 6.11 -7.54
N LEU A 98 14.34 5.76 -8.39
CA LEU A 98 13.97 4.37 -8.71
C LEU A 98 14.75 3.77 -9.88
N GLY A 99 15.27 4.61 -10.77
CA GLY A 99 15.96 4.15 -11.97
C GLY A 99 16.21 5.31 -12.92
N VAL A 100 15.56 5.25 -14.08
CA VAL A 100 15.69 6.22 -15.16
C VAL A 100 14.32 6.78 -15.55
N ARG A 101 14.24 8.08 -15.83
CA ARG A 101 13.02 8.68 -16.37
C ARG A 101 12.89 8.33 -17.85
N ILE A 102 11.79 7.68 -18.21
CA ILE A 102 11.44 7.39 -19.60
C ILE A 102 10.39 8.38 -20.12
N LYS A 103 10.29 8.53 -21.45
CA LYS A 103 9.32 9.43 -22.09
C LYS A 103 7.98 8.74 -22.39
N GLN A 104 7.99 7.42 -22.56
CA GLN A 104 6.80 6.65 -22.90
C GLN A 104 5.80 6.62 -21.75
N THR A 105 4.53 6.88 -22.05
CA THR A 105 3.44 6.81 -21.09
C THR A 105 3.14 5.35 -20.74
N MET A 106 3.15 5.03 -19.45
CA MET A 106 2.77 3.72 -18.93
C MET A 106 2.22 3.84 -17.51
N THR A 107 1.50 2.80 -17.06
CA THR A 107 1.08 2.75 -15.65
C THR A 107 2.30 2.64 -14.74
N PRO A 108 2.23 3.12 -13.48
CA PRO A 108 3.34 3.02 -12.55
C PRO A 108 3.87 1.58 -12.37
N LEU A 109 2.97 0.59 -12.32
CA LEU A 109 3.38 -0.81 -12.19
C LEU A 109 4.11 -1.32 -13.44
N ASN A 110 3.63 -0.98 -14.65
CA ASN A 110 4.30 -1.36 -15.89
C ASN A 110 5.67 -0.68 -16.02
N TYR A 111 5.82 0.55 -15.52
CA TYR A 111 7.12 1.23 -15.44
C TYR A 111 8.10 0.48 -14.54
N LEU A 112 7.67 0.07 -13.35
CA LEU A 112 8.53 -0.66 -12.43
C LEU A 112 8.93 -2.04 -13.01
N GLN A 113 7.99 -2.75 -13.61
CA GLN A 113 8.29 -4.01 -14.32
C GLN A 113 9.24 -3.80 -15.50
N PHE A 114 9.11 -2.69 -16.24
CA PHE A 114 10.03 -2.36 -17.32
C PHE A 114 11.44 -2.09 -16.78
N LEU A 115 11.58 -1.31 -15.71
CA LEU A 115 12.88 -1.07 -15.08
C LEU A 115 13.54 -2.38 -14.63
N ASP A 116 12.77 -3.26 -14.01
CA ASP A 116 13.26 -4.54 -13.53
C ASP A 116 13.74 -5.46 -14.67
N ARG A 117 12.87 -5.71 -15.66
CA ARG A 117 13.18 -6.56 -16.83
C ARG A 117 14.36 -6.06 -17.66
N ARG A 118 14.63 -4.74 -17.64
CA ARG A 118 15.74 -4.12 -18.38
C ARG A 118 16.99 -3.94 -17.52
N HIS A 119 16.97 -4.37 -16.26
CA HIS A 119 18.05 -4.14 -15.30
C HIS A 119 18.41 -2.65 -15.13
N LEU A 120 17.41 -1.77 -15.27
CA LEU A 120 17.51 -0.33 -15.06
C LEU A 120 17.01 0.11 -13.67
N ALA A 121 16.42 -0.82 -12.92
CA ALA A 121 15.93 -0.62 -11.57
C ALA A 121 17.08 -0.37 -10.59
N LYS A 122 16.97 0.70 -9.81
CA LYS A 122 17.76 0.90 -8.59
C LYS A 122 17.11 0.14 -7.45
N ARG A 123 17.89 -0.12 -6.39
CA ARG A 123 17.45 -0.86 -5.18
C ARG A 123 16.03 -0.54 -4.69
N PRO A 124 15.59 0.73 -4.56
CA PRO A 124 14.27 1.02 -4.02
C PRO A 124 13.11 0.61 -4.93
N ALA A 125 13.36 0.38 -6.23
CA ALA A 125 12.33 -0.06 -7.17
C ALA A 125 11.78 -1.46 -6.85
N ALA A 126 12.56 -2.31 -6.18
CA ALA A 126 12.11 -3.62 -5.73
C ALA A 126 10.91 -3.51 -4.77
N ASP A 127 11.03 -2.72 -3.70
CA ASP A 127 9.94 -2.52 -2.74
C ASP A 127 8.73 -1.85 -3.39
N TYR A 128 8.96 -0.91 -4.32
CA TYR A 128 7.88 -0.30 -5.09
C TYR A 128 7.10 -1.32 -5.91
N LEU A 129 7.81 -2.25 -6.57
CA LEU A 129 7.18 -3.29 -7.38
C LEU A 129 6.39 -4.27 -6.50
N LEU A 130 7.00 -4.74 -5.41
CA LEU A 130 6.38 -5.64 -4.44
C LEU A 130 5.14 -5.01 -3.78
N CYS A 131 5.27 -3.80 -3.24
CA CYS A 131 4.13 -3.06 -2.68
C CYS A 131 3.08 -2.71 -3.74
N GLY A 132 3.47 -2.51 -4.99
CA GLY A 132 2.53 -2.34 -6.10
C GLY A 132 1.62 -3.55 -6.30
N TYR A 133 2.17 -4.76 -6.21
CA TYR A 133 1.37 -5.98 -6.24
C TYR A 133 0.44 -6.10 -5.03
N LEU A 134 0.94 -5.79 -3.82
CA LEU A 134 0.12 -5.83 -2.60
C LEU A 134 -1.02 -4.79 -2.62
N LEU A 135 -0.77 -3.57 -3.11
CA LEU A 135 -1.79 -2.52 -3.28
C LEU A 135 -2.90 -2.93 -4.26
N ASP A 136 -2.58 -3.77 -5.24
CA ASP A 136 -3.57 -4.34 -6.15
C ASP A 136 -4.13 -5.70 -5.66
N CYS A 137 -3.68 -6.16 -4.49
CA CYS A 137 -3.93 -7.48 -3.90
C CYS A 137 -3.60 -8.64 -4.84
N ASN A 138 -2.59 -8.47 -5.69
CA ASN A 138 -2.09 -9.50 -6.60
C ASN A 138 -1.02 -10.33 -5.87
N LEU A 139 -1.47 -11.20 -4.97
CA LEU A 139 -0.60 -12.04 -4.16
C LEU A 139 0.26 -12.99 -5.01
N ASP A 140 -0.29 -13.55 -6.08
CA ASP A 140 0.46 -14.43 -6.98
C ASP A 140 1.67 -13.73 -7.61
N ALA A 141 1.49 -12.50 -8.09
CA ALA A 141 2.60 -11.74 -8.66
C ALA A 141 3.61 -11.33 -7.58
N PHE A 142 3.13 -10.96 -6.39
CA PHE A 142 3.98 -10.68 -5.25
C PHE A 142 4.86 -11.88 -4.88
N VAL A 143 4.26 -13.06 -4.68
CA VAL A 143 4.96 -14.29 -4.27
C VAL A 143 5.94 -14.78 -5.33
N ARG A 144 5.60 -14.69 -6.62
CA ARG A 144 6.56 -15.00 -7.70
C ARG A 144 7.73 -14.03 -7.73
N THR A 145 7.53 -12.77 -7.37
CA THR A 145 8.54 -11.70 -7.52
C THR A 145 9.44 -11.60 -6.30
N LEU A 146 8.91 -11.76 -5.08
CA LEU A 146 9.63 -11.61 -3.81
C LEU A 146 11.00 -12.31 -3.75
N PRO A 147 11.17 -13.57 -4.20
CA PRO A 147 12.44 -14.30 -4.08
C PRO A 147 13.57 -13.72 -4.93
N HIS A 148 13.26 -12.83 -5.89
CA HIS A 148 14.27 -12.15 -6.70
C HIS A 148 15.01 -11.06 -5.91
N TYR A 149 14.44 -10.59 -4.79
CA TYR A 149 14.99 -9.48 -4.00
C TYR A 149 15.24 -9.84 -2.53
N TYR A 150 14.52 -10.82 -2.01
CA TYR A 150 14.58 -11.22 -0.60
C TYR A 150 14.82 -12.72 -0.46
N ASP A 151 15.62 -13.09 0.54
CA ASP A 151 15.61 -14.46 1.05
C ASP A 151 14.37 -14.68 1.89
N ILE A 152 13.52 -15.62 1.49
CA ILE A 152 12.25 -15.94 2.16
C ILE A 152 12.49 -16.47 3.58
N LYS A 153 13.64 -17.12 3.81
CA LYS A 153 14.04 -17.62 5.13
C LYS A 153 14.73 -16.56 5.99
N GLY A 154 15.06 -15.42 5.38
CA GLY A 154 15.71 -14.30 6.03
C GLY A 154 14.73 -13.33 6.68
N PRO A 155 15.24 -12.20 7.19
CA PRO A 155 14.39 -11.14 7.72
C PRO A 155 13.58 -10.51 6.59
N LEU A 156 12.26 -10.53 6.74
CA LEU A 156 11.30 -9.95 5.80
C LEU A 156 10.54 -8.79 6.45
N PRO A 157 10.23 -7.73 5.67
CA PRO A 157 9.34 -6.67 6.12
C PRO A 157 8.01 -7.20 6.64
N LYS A 158 7.46 -6.58 7.69
CA LYS A 158 6.19 -6.95 8.33
C LYS A 158 5.10 -7.27 7.33
N HIS A 159 4.81 -6.36 6.41
CA HIS A 159 3.70 -6.56 5.47
C HIS A 159 3.99 -7.62 4.40
N TYR A 160 5.25 -7.98 4.18
CA TYR A 160 5.62 -9.09 3.30
C TYR A 160 5.39 -10.42 3.99
N ARG A 161 5.68 -10.51 5.30
CA ARG A 161 5.32 -11.67 6.13
C ARG A 161 3.81 -11.84 6.23
N GLU A 162 3.07 -10.76 6.51
CA GLU A 162 1.59 -10.76 6.53
C GLU A 162 1.02 -11.26 5.18
N ALA A 163 1.56 -10.78 4.05
CA ALA A 163 1.13 -11.21 2.73
C ALA A 163 1.44 -12.68 2.42
N LEU A 164 2.58 -13.20 2.90
CA LEU A 164 2.96 -14.60 2.72
C LEU A 164 2.13 -15.55 3.60
N THR A 165 1.85 -15.19 4.85
CA THR A 165 0.92 -15.94 5.72
C THR A 165 -0.45 -16.00 5.04
N LEU A 166 -1.00 -14.85 4.64
CA LEU A 166 -2.28 -14.81 3.93
C LEU A 166 -2.27 -15.66 2.65
N TYR A 167 -1.22 -15.59 1.84
CA TYR A 167 -1.09 -16.40 0.63
C TYR A 167 -1.13 -17.89 0.91
N THR A 168 -0.41 -18.35 1.95
CA THR A 168 -0.35 -19.76 2.35
C THR A 168 -1.72 -20.29 2.77
N HIS A 169 -2.53 -19.48 3.47
CA HIS A 169 -3.89 -19.85 3.87
C HIS A 169 -4.91 -19.80 2.73
N LEU A 170 -4.71 -18.93 1.73
CA LEU A 170 -5.66 -18.78 0.61
C LEU A 170 -5.49 -19.84 -0.49
N HIS A 171 -4.34 -20.52 -0.56
CA HIS A 171 -4.03 -21.44 -1.65
C HIS A 171 -4.00 -22.89 -1.17
N SER A 172 -4.75 -23.77 -1.83
CA SER A 172 -4.70 -25.21 -1.54
C SER A 172 -3.37 -25.86 -1.95
N THR A 173 -2.66 -25.27 -2.91
CA THR A 173 -1.33 -25.71 -3.39
C THR A 173 -0.39 -24.51 -3.55
N PRO A 174 0.06 -23.91 -2.43
CA PRO A 174 0.88 -22.70 -2.47
C PRO A 174 2.25 -22.99 -3.09
N THR A 175 2.75 -22.08 -3.94
CA THR A 175 4.11 -22.22 -4.53
C THR A 175 5.20 -21.95 -3.50
N ILE A 176 4.92 -21.10 -2.53
CA ILE A 176 5.78 -20.78 -1.39
C ILE A 176 4.96 -21.02 -0.13
N ILE A 177 5.51 -21.83 0.78
CA ILE A 177 4.96 -22.05 2.12
C ILE A 177 5.78 -21.19 3.07
N TYR A 178 5.12 -20.27 3.76
CA TYR A 178 5.70 -19.44 4.80
C TYR A 178 5.09 -19.82 6.15
N HIS A 179 5.93 -19.96 7.17
CA HIS A 179 5.51 -20.32 8.53
C HIS A 179 6.29 -19.48 9.54
N ASP A 180 5.55 -18.81 10.42
CA ASP A 180 6.08 -17.98 11.50
C ASP A 180 5.05 -18.09 12.64
N SER A 181 5.45 -18.71 13.74
CA SER A 181 4.52 -19.05 14.83
C SER A 181 3.81 -17.83 15.40
N VAL A 182 4.44 -16.65 15.38
CA VAL A 182 3.81 -15.40 15.86
C VAL A 182 2.84 -14.89 14.81
N MET A 183 3.27 -14.83 13.55
CA MET A 183 2.41 -14.34 12.46
C MET A 183 1.17 -15.23 12.23
N ASP A 184 1.33 -16.54 12.38
CA ASP A 184 0.24 -17.50 12.19
C ASP A 184 -0.76 -17.45 13.36
N ALA A 185 -0.28 -17.23 14.59
CA ALA A 185 -1.14 -16.99 15.74
C ALA A 185 -1.92 -15.67 15.60
N ASP A 186 -1.23 -14.57 15.24
CA ASP A 186 -1.86 -13.27 15.00
C ASP A 186 -2.91 -13.34 13.87
N PHE A 187 -2.65 -14.14 12.83
CA PHE A 187 -3.59 -14.35 11.74
C PHE A 187 -4.79 -15.19 12.17
N GLN A 188 -4.60 -16.24 12.97
CA GLN A 188 -5.70 -17.03 13.52
C GLN A 188 -6.62 -16.16 14.39
N ASP A 189 -6.06 -15.32 15.26
CA ASP A 189 -6.84 -14.39 16.08
C ASP A 189 -7.64 -13.40 15.22
N PHE A 190 -7.05 -12.93 14.09
CA PHE A 190 -7.77 -12.12 13.10
C PHE A 190 -8.97 -12.87 12.51
N GLN A 191 -8.80 -14.13 12.13
CA GLN A 191 -9.88 -14.95 11.57
C GLN A 191 -10.98 -15.23 12.61
N ASP A 192 -10.61 -15.58 13.84
CA ASP A 192 -11.55 -15.86 14.92
C ASP A 192 -12.41 -14.62 15.25
N MET A 193 -11.77 -13.44 15.29
CA MET A 193 -12.49 -12.18 15.45
C MET A 193 -13.43 -11.90 14.25
N GLU A 194 -13.01 -12.20 13.02
CA GLU A 194 -13.86 -12.06 11.83
C GLU A 194 -15.09 -12.97 11.92
N HIS A 195 -14.95 -14.18 12.44
CA HIS A 195 -16.04 -15.15 12.57
C HIS A 195 -16.98 -14.87 13.75
N SER A 196 -16.50 -14.18 14.78
CA SER A 196 -17.29 -13.85 15.98
C SER A 196 -18.48 -12.91 15.71
N GLU A 197 -18.44 -12.13 14.63
CA GLU A 197 -19.43 -11.09 14.35
C GLU A 197 -20.15 -11.28 13.00
N ARG A 198 -21.48 -11.47 13.04
CA ARG A 198 -22.29 -11.59 11.81
C ARG A 198 -22.53 -10.25 11.11
N ASN A 199 -22.61 -9.16 11.86
CA ASN A 199 -22.89 -7.84 11.29
C ASN A 199 -21.64 -7.28 10.62
N LYS A 200 -21.70 -7.09 9.30
CA LYS A 200 -20.56 -6.63 8.48
C LYS A 200 -19.94 -5.32 8.96
N THR A 201 -20.76 -4.35 9.36
CA THR A 201 -20.27 -3.03 9.80
C THR A 201 -19.59 -3.12 11.15
N ILE A 202 -20.19 -3.81 12.12
CA ILE A 202 -19.61 -4.00 13.46
C ILE A 202 -18.30 -4.78 13.36
N ARG A 203 -18.29 -5.86 12.58
CA ARG A 203 -17.10 -6.65 12.30
C ARG A 203 -15.97 -5.82 11.69
N GLN A 204 -16.27 -5.03 10.67
CA GLN A 204 -15.28 -4.17 10.03
C GLN A 204 -14.71 -3.16 11.04
N THR A 205 -15.54 -2.54 11.87
CA THR A 205 -15.06 -1.61 12.91
C THR A 205 -14.16 -2.30 13.92
N LYS A 206 -14.57 -3.46 14.46
CA LYS A 206 -13.75 -4.23 15.42
C LYS A 206 -12.40 -4.63 14.82
N LEU A 207 -12.42 -5.21 13.62
CA LEU A 207 -11.19 -5.61 12.93
C LEU A 207 -10.32 -4.40 12.57
N ARG A 208 -10.91 -3.24 12.27
CA ARG A 208 -10.17 -2.01 12.02
C ARG A 208 -9.45 -1.53 13.27
N ASP A 209 -10.11 -1.59 14.43
CA ASP A 209 -9.55 -1.08 15.68
C ASP A 209 -8.36 -1.93 16.15
N THR A 210 -8.38 -3.25 15.92
CA THR A 210 -7.29 -4.16 16.32
C THR A 210 -6.25 -4.38 15.23
N TYR A 211 -6.68 -4.60 13.98
CA TYR A 211 -5.83 -5.04 12.87
C TYR A 211 -5.80 -4.07 11.68
N GLY A 212 -6.32 -2.84 11.84
CA GLY A 212 -6.41 -1.86 10.75
C GLY A 212 -5.08 -1.44 10.14
N ASN A 213 -3.96 -1.72 10.82
CA ASN A 213 -2.59 -1.47 10.37
C ASN A 213 -1.93 -2.68 9.69
N THR A 214 -2.67 -3.76 9.45
CA THR A 214 -2.18 -4.99 8.81
C THR A 214 -2.55 -5.02 7.32
N TYR A 215 -1.75 -5.74 6.54
CA TYR A 215 -2.09 -6.05 5.17
C TYR A 215 -3.35 -6.93 5.06
N TRP A 216 -3.64 -7.79 6.04
CA TRP A 216 -4.86 -8.62 6.05
C TRP A 216 -6.13 -7.78 6.04
N PHE A 217 -6.20 -6.77 6.91
CA PHE A 217 -7.31 -5.84 6.93
C PHE A 217 -7.42 -5.07 5.60
N TYR A 218 -6.30 -4.60 5.05
CA TYR A 218 -6.28 -3.95 3.74
C TYR A 218 -6.77 -4.86 2.62
N TYR A 219 -6.35 -6.13 2.59
CA TYR A 219 -6.77 -7.11 1.59
C TYR A 219 -8.29 -7.36 1.64
N GLN A 220 -8.84 -7.52 2.84
CA GLN A 220 -10.25 -7.82 3.06
C GLN A 220 -11.17 -6.61 2.81
N TYR A 221 -10.77 -5.41 3.25
CA TYR A 221 -11.64 -4.23 3.30
C TYR A 221 -11.16 -3.02 2.50
N GLY A 222 -9.91 -2.99 2.02
CA GLY A 222 -9.34 -1.84 1.30
C GLY A 222 -9.92 -1.60 -0.10
N LYS A 223 -10.66 -2.57 -0.67
CA LYS A 223 -11.17 -2.54 -2.06
C LYS A 223 -12.62 -2.05 -2.25
N ILE A 224 -13.18 -1.22 -1.36
CA ILE A 224 -14.59 -0.75 -1.46
C ILE A 224 -14.89 0.15 -2.70
N GLY A 225 -14.01 0.20 -3.71
CA GLY A 225 -14.25 0.81 -5.04
C GLY A 225 -14.18 -0.14 -6.25
N LYS A 226 -13.87 -1.44 -6.12
CA LYS A 226 -13.90 -2.41 -7.24
C LYS A 226 -14.54 -3.71 -6.78
N LYS A 227 -15.66 -4.10 -7.41
CA LYS A 227 -16.44 -5.32 -7.17
C LYS A 227 -15.55 -6.49 -6.72
N ILE A 228 -15.67 -6.86 -5.45
CA ILE A 228 -15.16 -8.13 -4.94
C ILE A 228 -16.03 -9.22 -5.58
N ARG A 229 -15.42 -10.12 -6.36
CA ARG A 229 -16.01 -11.43 -6.63
C ARG A 229 -16.04 -12.16 -5.29
N THR A 230 -17.18 -12.12 -4.61
CA THR A 230 -17.53 -13.10 -3.59
C THR A 230 -17.57 -14.47 -4.24
N GLN A 231 -16.61 -15.31 -3.89
CA GLN A 231 -16.75 -16.77 -3.86
C GLN A 231 -15.77 -17.27 -2.80
N TRP A 232 -16.20 -17.18 -1.54
CA TRP A 232 -15.77 -18.14 -0.53
C TRP A 232 -16.66 -19.34 -0.75
N PHE A 233 -16.11 -20.43 -1.29
CA PHE A 233 -16.81 -21.72 -1.27
C PHE A 233 -16.67 -22.32 0.13
N PHE A 234 -17.78 -22.93 0.54
CA PHE A 234 -18.04 -23.58 1.83
C PHE A 234 -16.92 -24.50 2.33
#